data_AF-Q927U4-F1
#
_entry.id   AF-Q927U4-F1
#
_cell.length_a   1.000
_cell.length_b   1.000
_cell.length_c   1.000
_cell.angle_alpha   90.00
_cell.angle_beta   90.00
_cell.angle_gamma   90.00
#
_symmetry.space_group_name_H-M   'P 1'
#
loop_
_entity.id
_entity.type
_entity.pdbx_description
1 polymer ?
#
loop_
_entity_poly.entity_id
_entity_poly.type
_entity_poly.pdbx_seq_one_letter_code
_entity_poly.pdbx_strand_id
1 'polypeptide(L)'
;MSRVRQLLDKLPWYTDNIHSILMYLIMGGFTTLINIVTFWLCTDVLNWDYRIANTIAWVASVLFAYFSNKKYVFESYTPTWKEKAREVSSFFGFRFLTYIVDFLVMILLISGLGINELWAKIWTNVIVLILNYVFSKWIIFKVRK
;
A
#
# COMPACT_ATOMS: atom_id res chain seq x y z
N MET A 1 -7.86 -4.97 -23.34
CA MET A 1 -7.15 -5.92 -22.45
C MET A 1 -5.71 -5.41 -22.29
N SER A 2 -5.22 -5.18 -21.07
CA SER A 2 -3.89 -4.60 -20.87
C SER A 2 -2.79 -5.57 -21.33
N ARG A 3 -1.68 -5.05 -21.89
CA ARG A 3 -0.51 -5.88 -22.30
C ARG A 3 0.00 -6.76 -21.15
N VAL A 4 -0.14 -6.27 -19.91
CA VAL A 4 0.24 -7.01 -18.70
C VAL A 4 -0.64 -8.25 -18.51
N ARG A 5 -1.96 -8.15 -18.75
CA ARG A 5 -2.86 -9.31 -18.70
C ARG A 5 -2.48 -10.37 -19.74
N GLN A 6 -2.16 -9.95 -20.97
CA GLN A 6 -1.71 -10.88 -22.02
C GLN A 6 -0.40 -11.62 -21.66
N LEU A 7 0.52 -10.97 -20.94
CA LEU A 7 1.75 -11.62 -20.47
C LEU A 7 1.47 -12.61 -19.34
N LEU A 8 0.54 -12.28 -18.45
CA LEU A 8 0.21 -13.11 -17.29
C LEU A 8 -0.69 -14.30 -17.66
N ASP A 9 -1.57 -14.16 -18.66
CA ASP A 9 -2.40 -15.25 -19.18
C ASP A 9 -1.55 -16.38 -19.82
N LYS A 10 -0.27 -16.11 -20.14
CA LYS A 10 0.68 -17.16 -20.58
C LYS A 10 1.13 -18.09 -19.44
N LEU A 11 0.90 -17.72 -18.18
CA LEU A 11 1.25 -18.55 -17.03
C LEU A 11 0.09 -19.53 -16.77
N PRO A 12 0.31 -20.85 -16.81
CA PRO A 12 -0.77 -21.86 -16.70
C PRO A 12 -1.47 -21.85 -15.34
N TRP A 13 -0.85 -21.26 -14.32
CA TRP A 13 -1.42 -21.12 -12.98
C TRP A 13 -2.20 -19.82 -12.78
N TYR A 14 -2.27 -18.93 -13.79
CA TYR A 14 -2.86 -17.61 -13.65
C TYR A 14 -4.40 -17.67 -13.69
N THR A 15 -5.01 -17.58 -12.50
CA THR A 15 -6.46 -17.43 -12.33
C THR A 15 -6.81 -15.94 -12.12
N ASP A 16 -8.05 -15.52 -12.38
CA ASP A 16 -8.51 -14.15 -12.11
C ASP A 16 -8.25 -13.70 -10.65
N ASN A 17 -8.29 -14.64 -9.70
CA ASN A 17 -7.92 -14.39 -8.30
C ASN A 17 -6.42 -14.05 -8.12
N ILE A 18 -5.54 -14.65 -8.91
CA ILE A 18 -4.11 -14.37 -8.86
C ILE A 18 -3.80 -13.05 -9.55
N HIS A 19 -4.55 -12.70 -10.61
CA HIS A 19 -4.48 -11.38 -11.21
C HIS A 19 -4.70 -10.28 -10.19
N SER A 20 -5.81 -10.35 -9.43
CA SER A 20 -6.16 -9.33 -8.45
C SER A 20 -5.11 -9.23 -7.34
N ILE A 21 -4.60 -10.37 -6.85
CA ILE A 21 -3.53 -10.41 -5.84
C ILE A 21 -2.22 -9.84 -6.38
N LEU A 22 -1.81 -10.20 -7.60
CA LEU A 22 -0.56 -9.72 -8.19
C LEU A 22 -0.63 -8.22 -8.47
N MET A 23 -1.73 -7.74 -9.04
CA MET A 23 -1.99 -6.31 -9.23
C MET A 23 -1.99 -5.58 -7.89
N TYR A 24 -2.59 -6.16 -6.84
CA TYR A 24 -2.58 -5.61 -5.49
C TYR A 24 -1.15 -5.47 -4.95
N LEU A 25 -0.30 -6.49 -5.08
CA LEU A 25 1.08 -6.45 -4.62
C LEU A 25 1.90 -5.42 -5.39
N ILE A 26 1.74 -5.35 -6.72
CA ILE A 26 2.43 -4.38 -7.57
C ILE A 26 2.00 -2.95 -7.20
N MET A 27 0.70 -2.70 -7.04
CA MET A 27 0.19 -1.38 -6.66
C MET A 27 0.55 -1.01 -5.22
N GLY A 28 0.62 -1.99 -4.32
CA GLY A 28 1.18 -1.84 -2.97
C GLY A 28 2.65 -1.43 -3.00
N GLY A 29 3.46 -2.05 -3.87
CA GLY A 29 4.85 -1.68 -4.09
C GLY A 29 5.01 -0.24 -4.58
N PHE A 30 4.26 0.15 -5.62
CA PHE A 30 4.28 1.53 -6.12
C PHE A 30 3.80 2.54 -5.08
N THR A 31 2.78 2.20 -4.31
CA THR A 31 2.32 3.04 -3.20
C THR A 31 3.45 3.29 -2.20
N THR A 32 4.15 2.23 -1.80
CA THR A 32 5.25 2.29 -0.83
C THR A 32 6.39 3.15 -1.37
N LEU A 33 6.73 2.98 -2.65
CA LEU A 33 7.75 3.78 -3.32
C LEU A 33 7.37 5.27 -3.35
N ILE A 34 6.12 5.60 -3.70
CA ILE A 34 5.63 6.98 -3.64
C ILE A 34 5.70 7.52 -2.20
N ASN A 35 5.32 6.72 -1.21
CA ASN A 35 5.40 7.11 0.19
C ASN A 35 6.84 7.48 0.59
N ILE A 36 7.82 6.62 0.28
CA ILE A 36 9.23 6.87 0.60
C ILE A 36 9.78 8.09 -0.16
N VAL A 37 9.49 8.21 -1.47
CA VAL A 37 9.99 9.32 -2.29
C VAL A 37 9.38 10.64 -1.86
N THR A 38 8.06 10.70 -1.62
CA THR A 38 7.41 11.92 -1.12
C THR A 38 7.94 12.30 0.26
N PHE A 39 8.17 11.31 1.15
CA PHE A 39 8.77 11.57 2.45
C PHE A 39 10.17 12.18 2.32
N TRP A 40 11.04 11.54 1.53
CA TRP A 40 12.41 12.03 1.30
C TRP A 40 12.41 13.44 0.70
N LEU A 41 11.54 13.73 -0.28
CA LEU A 41 11.42 15.07 -0.83
C LEU A 41 10.98 16.09 0.23
N CYS A 42 10.04 15.73 1.12
CA CYS A 42 9.59 16.64 2.16
C CYS A 42 10.65 16.87 3.25
N THR A 43 11.37 15.84 3.70
CA THR A 43 12.35 15.98 4.79
C THR A 43 13.70 16.49 4.30
N ASP A 44 14.25 15.94 3.22
CA ASP A 44 15.63 16.21 2.79
C ASP A 44 15.72 17.44 1.87
N VAL A 45 14.73 17.59 0.97
CA VAL A 45 14.69 18.73 0.03
C VAL A 45 13.99 19.93 0.64
N LEU A 46 12.79 19.74 1.22
CA LEU A 46 12.00 20.83 1.79
C LEU A 46 12.30 21.12 3.27
N ASN A 47 13.09 20.28 3.95
CA ASN A 47 13.45 20.42 5.37
C ASN A 47 12.22 20.56 6.29
N TRP A 48 11.13 19.86 5.94
CA TRP A 48 9.93 19.80 6.77
C TRP A 48 10.08 18.79 7.90
N ASP A 49 9.39 19.06 9.00
CA ASP A 49 9.28 18.12 10.13
C ASP A 49 8.79 16.74 9.65
N TYR A 50 9.46 15.68 10.10
CA TYR A 50 9.15 14.31 9.67
C TYR A 50 7.69 13.90 9.92
N ARG A 51 7.00 14.46 10.91
CA ARG A 51 5.60 14.11 11.21
C ARG A 51 4.69 14.65 10.12
N ILE A 52 4.95 15.89 9.68
CA ILE A 52 4.22 16.54 8.59
C ILE A 52 4.58 15.84 7.27
N ALA A 53 5.87 15.64 7.00
CA ALA A 53 6.35 14.93 5.83
C ALA A 53 5.74 13.52 5.71
N ASN A 54 5.67 12.78 6.82
CA ASN A 54 5.07 11.45 6.86
C ASN A 54 3.57 11.48 6.54
N THR A 55 2.84 12.46 7.11
CA THR A 55 1.41 12.64 6.84
C THR A 55 1.17 12.92 5.36
N ILE A 56 1.96 13.81 4.75
CA ILE A 56 1.84 14.17 3.33
C ILE A 56 2.19 12.99 2.43
N ALA A 57 3.28 12.28 2.74
CA ALA A 57 3.66 11.06 2.05
C ALA A 57 2.56 9.99 2.11
N TRP A 58 1.94 9.82 3.27
CA TRP A 58 0.80 8.91 3.43
C TRP A 58 -0.38 9.34 2.56
N VAL A 59 -0.81 10.61 2.63
CA VAL A 59 -1.91 11.15 1.82
C VAL A 59 -1.65 10.95 0.33
N ALA A 60 -0.45 11.32 -0.16
CA ALA A 60 -0.07 11.15 -1.56
C ALA A 60 -0.14 9.68 -2.00
N SER A 61 0.36 8.77 -1.16
CA SER A 61 0.34 7.33 -1.44
C SER A 61 -1.08 6.74 -1.44
N VAL A 62 -1.97 7.22 -0.57
CA VAL A 62 -3.38 6.82 -0.50
C VAL A 62 -4.14 7.32 -1.73
N LEU A 63 -3.94 8.58 -2.12
CA LEU A 63 -4.53 9.14 -3.34
C LEU A 63 -4.08 8.36 -4.57
N PHE A 64 -2.79 8.10 -4.72
CA PHE A 64 -2.26 7.29 -5.83
C PHE A 64 -2.93 5.92 -5.89
N ALA A 65 -3.00 5.21 -4.76
CA ALA A 65 -3.58 3.88 -4.77
C ALA A 65 -5.09 3.88 -5.01
N TYR A 66 -5.80 4.92 -4.56
CA TYR A 66 -7.20 5.08 -4.91
C TYR A 66 -7.38 5.23 -6.42
N PHE A 67 -6.63 6.14 -7.05
CA PHE A 67 -6.71 6.35 -8.50
C PHE A 67 -6.26 5.11 -9.28
N SER A 68 -5.20 4.43 -8.82
CA SER A 68 -4.70 3.22 -9.45
C SER A 68 -5.71 2.07 -9.34
N ASN A 69 -6.25 1.79 -8.15
CA ASN A 69 -7.28 0.78 -7.97
C ASN A 69 -8.55 1.13 -8.75
N LYS A 70 -8.91 2.42 -8.83
CA LYS A 70 -10.03 2.87 -9.64
C LYS A 70 -9.85 2.63 -11.13
N LYS A 71 -8.64 2.88 -11.66
CA LYS A 71 -8.34 2.71 -13.08
C LYS A 71 -8.11 1.25 -13.48
N TYR A 72 -7.45 0.46 -12.63
CA TYR A 72 -6.98 -0.88 -12.99
C TYR A 72 -7.81 -2.02 -12.40
N VAL A 73 -8.46 -1.82 -11.25
CA VAL A 73 -9.18 -2.88 -10.53
C VAL A 73 -10.70 -2.68 -10.64
N PHE A 74 -11.20 -1.45 -10.55
CA PHE A 74 -12.65 -1.20 -10.53
C PHE A 74 -13.35 -1.29 -11.89
N GLU A 75 -12.65 -1.52 -13.00
CA GLU A 75 -13.34 -1.78 -14.28
C GLU A 75 -13.71 -3.25 -14.52
N SER A 76 -13.27 -4.17 -13.65
CA SER A 76 -13.50 -5.61 -13.86
C SER A 76 -14.38 -6.25 -12.77
N TYR A 77 -15.63 -6.53 -13.13
CA TYR A 77 -16.29 -7.81 -12.85
C TYR A 77 -16.55 -8.23 -11.39
N THR A 78 -17.12 -7.36 -10.57
CA THR A 78 -17.87 -7.78 -9.36
C THR A 78 -19.36 -7.50 -9.56
N PRO A 79 -20.26 -8.50 -9.47
CA PRO A 79 -21.66 -8.34 -9.84
C PRO A 79 -22.43 -7.36 -8.94
N THR A 80 -21.99 -7.17 -7.69
CA THR A 80 -22.69 -6.33 -6.72
C THR A 80 -21.81 -5.18 -6.22
N TRP A 81 -22.26 -3.94 -6.43
CA TRP A 81 -21.60 -2.72 -5.96
C TRP A 81 -21.24 -2.74 -4.46
N LYS A 82 -22.01 -3.47 -3.63
CA LYS A 82 -21.79 -3.61 -2.19
C LYS A 82 -20.49 -4.35 -1.84
N GLU A 83 -20.18 -5.44 -2.54
CA GLU A 83 -18.99 -6.25 -2.27
C GLU A 83 -17.72 -5.49 -2.64
N LYS A 84 -17.75 -4.83 -3.80
CA LYS A 84 -16.71 -3.92 -4.23
C LYS A 84 -16.48 -2.79 -3.23
N ALA A 85 -17.52 -2.10 -2.80
CA ALA A 85 -17.41 -1.04 -1.79
C ALA A 85 -16.83 -1.55 -0.46
N ARG A 86 -17.16 -2.79 -0.06
CA ARG A 86 -16.59 -3.44 1.12
C ARG A 86 -15.10 -3.72 0.98
N GLU A 87 -14.65 -4.21 -0.17
CA GLU A 87 -13.22 -4.43 -0.43
C GLU A 87 -12.44 -3.12 -0.43
N VAL A 88 -12.99 -2.08 -1.07
CA VAL A 88 -12.40 -0.73 -1.09
C VAL A 88 -12.32 -0.13 0.31
N SER A 89 -13.41 -0.16 1.07
CA SER A 89 -13.42 0.39 2.43
C SER A 89 -12.49 -0.39 3.37
N SER A 90 -12.45 -1.72 3.27
CA SER A 90 -11.49 -2.54 4.00
C SER A 90 -10.05 -2.15 3.63
N PHE A 91 -9.78 -1.94 2.34
CA PHE A 91 -8.49 -1.47 1.85
C PHE A 91 -8.06 -0.12 2.43
N PHE A 92 -8.95 0.87 2.43
CA PHE A 92 -8.69 2.17 3.06
C PHE A 92 -8.52 2.06 4.58
N GLY A 93 -9.31 1.21 5.25
CA GLY A 93 -9.18 0.93 6.66
C GLY A 93 -7.79 0.37 7.02
N PHE A 94 -7.28 -0.58 6.22
CA PHE A 94 -5.93 -1.12 6.41
C PHE A 94 -4.85 -0.06 6.20
N ARG A 95 -4.99 0.79 5.17
CA ARG A 95 -4.06 1.91 4.93
C ARG A 95 -3.98 2.86 6.11
N PHE A 96 -5.13 3.14 6.73
CA PHE A 96 -5.20 3.98 7.92
C PHE A 96 -4.56 3.31 9.14
N LEU A 97 -4.81 2.01 9.34
CA LEU A 97 -4.16 1.26 10.42
C LEU A 97 -2.63 1.22 10.23
N THR A 98 -2.15 0.92 9.02
CA THR A 98 -0.71 0.91 8.72
C THR A 98 -0.08 2.28 8.89
N TYR A 99 -0.84 3.36 8.67
CA TYR A 99 -0.37 4.73 8.94
C TYR A 99 -0.19 4.99 10.42
N ILE A 100 -1.14 4.58 11.27
CA ILE A 100 -1.01 4.69 12.72
C ILE A 100 0.24 3.93 13.18
N VAL A 101 0.44 2.70 12.70
CA VAL A 101 1.62 1.90 13.02
C VAL A 101 2.90 2.60 12.56
N ASP A 102 2.96 3.05 11.29
CA ASP A 102 4.11 3.77 10.75
C ASP A 102 4.44 5.01 11.58
N PHE A 103 3.44 5.82 11.93
CA PHE A 103 3.61 7.03 12.74
C PHE A 103 4.16 6.73 14.13
N LEU A 104 3.60 5.73 14.82
CA LEU A 104 4.05 5.33 16.16
C LEU A 104 5.46 4.75 16.15
N VAL A 105 5.77 3.89 15.16
CA VAL A 105 7.11 3.29 15.03
C VAL A 105 8.12 4.38 14.66
N MET A 106 7.78 5.33 13.80
CA MET A 106 8.67 6.46 13.50
C MET A 106 9.01 7.27 14.74
N ILE A 107 8.00 7.59 15.57
CA ILE A 107 8.23 8.30 16.84
C ILE A 107 9.16 7.49 17.75
N LEU A 108 8.96 6.18 17.85
CA LEU A 108 9.79 5.29 18.67
C LEU A 108 11.23 5.23 18.15
N LEU A 109 11.45 5.07 16.85
CA LEU A 109 12.79 4.98 16.26
C LEU A 109 13.55 6.31 16.36
N ILE A 110 12.88 7.44 16.14
CA ILE A 110 13.53 8.76 16.16
C ILE A 110 13.71 9.24 17.60
N SER A 111 12.63 9.25 18.39
CA SER A 111 12.68 9.81 19.76
C SER A 111 13.28 8.84 20.78
N GLY A 112 13.14 7.53 20.55
CA GLY A 112 13.63 6.49 21.44
C GLY A 112 15.06 6.01 21.11
N LEU A 113 15.36 5.80 19.83
CA LEU A 113 16.68 5.29 19.39
C LEU A 113 17.58 6.35 18.74
N GLY A 114 17.07 7.57 18.50
CA GLY A 114 17.85 8.63 17.84
C GLY A 114 18.16 8.34 16.38
N ILE A 115 17.42 7.44 15.73
CA ILE A 115 17.65 7.07 14.33
C ILE A 115 17.23 8.25 13.44
N ASN A 116 18.03 8.54 12.41
CA ASN A 116 17.70 9.56 11.43
C ASN A 116 16.37 9.24 10.71
N GLU A 117 15.63 10.31 10.41
CA GLU A 117 14.27 10.27 9.86
C GLU A 117 14.11 9.37 8.63
N LEU A 118 15.08 9.41 7.70
CA LEU A 118 15.04 8.61 6.47
C LEU A 118 15.20 7.12 6.78
N TRP A 119 16.17 6.76 7.62
CA TRP A 119 16.37 5.36 8.03
C TRP A 119 15.18 4.84 8.84
N ALA A 120 14.64 5.66 9.74
CA ALA A 120 13.42 5.33 10.46
C ALA A 120 12.27 5.04 9.48
N LYS A 121 12.10 5.87 8.45
CA LYS A 121 11.07 5.70 7.43
C LYS A 121 11.25 4.43 6.59
N ILE A 122 12.48 4.07 6.24
CA ILE A 122 12.77 2.81 5.54
C ILE A 122 12.35 1.63 6.42
N TRP A 123 12.78 1.60 7.68
CA TRP A 123 12.43 0.53 8.61
C TRP A 123 10.93 0.42 8.87
N THR A 124 10.23 1.55 9.03
CA THR A 124 8.78 1.54 9.22
C THR A 124 8.06 1.02 7.98
N ASN A 125 8.51 1.39 6.77
CA ASN A 125 7.94 0.84 5.54
C ASN A 125 8.20 -0.67 5.39
N VAL A 126 9.36 -1.18 5.82
CA VAL A 126 9.61 -2.63 5.86
C VAL A 126 8.61 -3.33 6.79
N ILE A 127 8.38 -2.78 7.99
CA ILE A 127 7.38 -3.31 8.95
C ILE A 127 5.98 -3.25 8.34
N VAL A 128 5.61 -2.13 7.73
CA VAL A 128 4.31 -1.95 7.06
C VAL A 128 4.14 -2.94 5.91
N LEU A 129 5.17 -3.20 5.10
CA LEU A 129 5.13 -4.20 4.04
C LEU A 129 4.91 -5.61 4.59
N ILE A 130 5.61 -5.98 5.67
CA ILE A 130 5.41 -7.26 6.35
C ILE A 130 3.98 -7.36 6.88
N LEU A 131 3.46 -6.31 7.51
CA LEU A 131 2.08 -6.27 7.99
C LEU A 131 1.09 -6.42 6.84
N ASN A 132 1.27 -5.69 5.73
CA ASN A 132 0.44 -5.84 4.54
C ASN A 132 0.49 -7.26 3.97
N TYR A 133 1.64 -7.94 3.99
CA TYR A 133 1.75 -9.34 3.59
C TYR A 133 0.99 -10.28 4.52
N VAL A 134 1.15 -10.13 5.84
CA VAL A 134 0.42 -10.93 6.84
C VAL A 134 -1.09 -10.73 6.70
N PHE A 135 -1.55 -9.49 6.49
CA PHE A 135 -2.96 -9.20 6.26
C PHE A 135 -3.46 -9.74 4.93
N SER A 136 -2.67 -9.63 3.86
CA SER A 136 -2.99 -10.24 2.57
C SER A 136 -3.19 -11.73 2.74
N LYS A 137 -2.35 -12.40 3.54
CA LYS A 137 -2.53 -13.81 3.90
C LYS A 137 -3.87 -14.02 4.60
N TRP A 138 -4.23 -13.25 5.62
CA TRP A 138 -5.50 -13.47 6.34
C TRP A 138 -6.75 -13.21 5.49
N ILE A 139 -6.73 -12.19 4.63
CA ILE A 139 -7.86 -11.88 3.75
C ILE A 139 -7.96 -12.92 2.63
N ILE A 140 -6.87 -13.18 1.92
CA ILE A 140 -6.84 -14.10 0.77
C ILE A 140 -7.16 -15.53 1.22
N PHE A 141 -6.65 -15.97 2.38
CA PHE A 141 -6.95 -17.31 2.88
C PHE A 141 -8.39 -17.45 3.38
N LYS A 142 -9.05 -16.35 3.78
CA LYS A 142 -10.49 -16.40 4.09
C LYS A 142 -11.37 -16.47 2.84
N VAL A 143 -10.93 -15.93 1.71
CA VAL A 143 -11.69 -15.99 0.45
C VAL A 143 -11.71 -17.41 -0.15
N ARG A 144 -10.96 -18.38 0.40
CA ARG A 144 -10.92 -19.76 -0.09
C ARG A 144 -11.37 -20.84 0.90
N LYS A 145 -12.37 -20.55 1.73
CA LYS A 145 -13.24 -21.58 2.33
C LYS A 145 -14.67 -21.32 1.90
#